data_AF-A0A450UMM1-F1
#
_entry.id   AF-A0A450UMM1-F1
#
_cell.length_a   1.000
_cell.length_b   1.000
_cell.length_c   1.000
_cell.angle_alpha   90.00
_cell.angle_beta   90.00
_cell.angle_gamma   90.00
#
_symmetry.space_group_name_H-M   'P 1'
#
loop_
_entity.id
_entity.type
_entity.pdbx_description
1 polymer ?
#
loop_
_entity_poly.entity_id
_entity_poly.type
_entity_poly.pdbx_seq_one_letter_code
_entity_poly.pdbx_strand_id
1 'polypeptide(L)' 'MGCILIRHGGKHDWYQNPETKISQPIPRHREIKEPLAKHIIKELG' A
#
# COMPACT_ATOMS: atom_id res chain seq x y z
N MET A 1 -6.16 11.55 -1.37
CA MET A 1 -5.90 10.74 -0.14
C MET A 1 -7.05 9.78 0.14
N GLY A 2 -6.96 8.56 -0.38
CA GLY A 2 -7.95 7.52 -0.15
C GLY A 2 -7.57 6.28 -0.93
N CYS A 3 -6.61 5.51 -0.42
CA CYS A 3 -6.22 4.25 -1.06
C CYS A 3 -7.35 3.23 -0.89
N ILE A 4 -7.67 2.52 -1.96
CA ILE A 4 -8.69 1.47 -1.94
C ILE A 4 -8.02 0.10 -1.89
N LEU A 5 -8.55 -0.80 -1.06
CA LEU A 5 -8.16 -2.20 -1.05
C LEU A 5 -8.74 -2.87 -2.31
N ILE A 6 -7.87 -3.44 -3.14
CA ILE A 6 -8.29 -4.10 -4.39
C ILE A 6 -8.34 -5.62 -4.25
N ARG A 7 -7.45 -6.21 -3.43
CA ARG A 7 -7.46 -7.65 -3.12
C ARG A 7 -6.65 -7.96 -1.87
N HIS A 8 -7.08 -8.99 -1.15
CA HIS A 8 -6.25 -9.63 -0.14
C HIS A 8 -5.28 -10.61 -0.80
N GLY A 9 -4.01 -10.52 -0.47
CA GLY A 9 -3.00 -11.53 -0.80
C GLY A 9 -2.68 -12.41 0.41
N GLY A 10 -1.68 -13.29 0.26
CA GLY A 10 -1.27 -14.19 1.34
C GLY A 10 -0.72 -13.44 2.55
N LYS A 11 0.40 -12.72 2.41
CA LYS A 11 1.00 -11.92 3.51
C LYS A 11 0.80 -10.41 3.38
N HIS A 12 0.28 -9.97 2.23
CA HIS A 12 0.15 -8.56 1.87
C HIS A 12 -1.24 -8.30 1.31
N ASP A 13 -1.76 -7.11 1.55
CA ASP A 13 -2.96 -6.59 0.91
C ASP A 13 -2.56 -5.67 -0.24
N TRP A 14 -3.31 -5.69 -1.33
CA TRP A 14 -3.05 -4.80 -2.46
C TRP A 14 -3.92 -3.57 -2.33
N TYR A 15 -3.27 -2.40 -2.30
CA TYR A 15 -3.94 -1.12 -2.30
C TYR A 15 -3.66 -0.36 -3.59
N GLN A 16 -4.63 0.42 -4.03
CA GLN A 16 -4.52 1.27 -5.21
C GLN A 16 -4.85 2.72 -4.84
N ASN A 17 -4.07 3.67 -5.36
CA ASN A 17 -4.48 5.06 -5.40
C ASN A 17 -5.51 5.24 -6.54
N PRO A 18 -6.77 5.65 -6.24
CA PRO A 18 -7.81 5.75 -7.25
C PRO A 18 -7.58 6.87 -8.27
N GLU A 19 -6.77 7.88 -7.92
CA GLU A 19 -6.44 9.03 -8.76
C GLU A 19 -5.38 8.66 -9.80
N THR A 20 -4.30 8.00 -9.37
CA THR A 20 -3.17 7.64 -10.25
C THR A 20 -3.25 6.22 -10.83
N LYS A 21 -4.13 5.38 -10.29
CA LYS A 21 -4.25 3.93 -10.57
C LYS A 21 -3.03 3.09 -10.20
N ILE A 22 -2.01 3.67 -9.58
CA ILE A 22 -0.84 2.95 -9.07
C ILE A 22 -1.28 2.01 -7.94
N SER A 23 -0.81 0.76 -8.00
CA SER A 23 -1.11 -0.26 -7.00
C SER A 23 0.17 -0.77 -6.33
N GLN A 24 0.13 -0.97 -5.02
CA GLN A 24 1.26 -1.47 -4.23
C GLN A 24 0.80 -2.52 -3.19
N PRO A 25 1.62 -3.55 -2.92
CA PRO A 25 1.38 -4.49 -1.83
C PRO A 25 1.79 -3.89 -0.48
N ILE A 26 0.86 -3.85 0.47
CA ILE A 26 1.08 -3.41 1.84
C ILE A 26 1.14 -4.63 2.77
N PRO A 27 2.21 -4.82 3.57
CA PRO A 27 2.33 -5.96 4.47
C PRO A 27 1.27 -5.92 5.58
N ARG A 28 0.69 -7.08 5.92
CA ARG A 28 -0.22 -7.22 7.07
C ARG A 28 0.53 -7.41 8.38
N HIS A 29 1.51 -6.56 8.64
CA HIS A 29 2.31 -6.58 9.85
C HIS A 29 1.93 -5.39 10.72
N ARG A 30 2.01 -5.54 12.05
CA ARG A 30 1.78 -4.43 12.98
C ARG A 30 2.81 -3.32 12.83
N GLU A 31 4.04 -3.68 12.47
CA GLU A 31 5.15 -2.76 12.31
C GLU A 31 5.86 -3.02 10.98
N ILE A 32 6.25 -1.93 10.31
CA ILE A 32 7.07 -1.96 9.10
C ILE A 32 8.22 -0.95 9.25
N LYS A 33 9.32 -1.19 8.54
CA LYS A 33 10.47 -0.29 8.57
C LYS A 33 10.09 1.07 7.96
N GLU A 34 10.59 2.15 8.57
CA GLU A 34 10.31 3.52 8.12
C GLU A 34 10.62 3.77 6.63
N PRO A 35 11.72 3.26 6.03
CA PRO A 35 11.97 3.43 4.60
C PRO A 35 10.88 2.82 3.71
N LEU A 36 10.31 1.68 4.13
CA LEU A 36 9.22 1.03 3.40
C LEU A 36 7.94 1.86 3.51
N ALA A 37 7.62 2.36 4.71
CA ALA A 37 6.47 3.24 4.91
C ALA A 37 6.57 4.51 4.03
N LYS A 38 7.75 5.15 4.01
CA LYS A 38 8.02 6.33 3.16
C LYS A 38 7.86 6.02 1.67
N HIS A 39 8.35 4.86 1.22
CA HIS A 39 8.19 4.44 -0.16
C HIS A 39 6.71 4.22 -0.52
N ILE A 40 5.96 3.49 0.30
CA ILE A 40 4.52 3.26 0.07
C ILE A 40 3.75 4.58 -0.01
N ILE A 41 4.03 5.52 0.90
CA ILE A 41 3.39 6.85 0.89
C ILE A 41 3.79 7.64 -0.36
N LYS A 42 5.04 7.56 -0.82
CA LYS A 42 5.47 8.24 -2.05
C LYS A 42 4.77 7.70 -3.29
N GLU A 43 4.55 6.38 -3.36
CA GLU A 43 3.93 5.75 -4.54
C GLU A 43 2.40 5.88 -4.54
N LEU A 44 1.77 5.87 -3.36
CA LEU A 44 0.30 5.90 -3.22
C LEU A 44 -0.27 7.26 -2.79
N GLY A 45 0.58 8.20 -2.39
CA GLY A 45 0.21 9.54 -1.91
C GLY A 45 -0.30 10.49 -2.97
#